data_AF-J9D070-F1
#
_entry.id   AF-J9D070-F1
#
_cell.length_a   1.000
_cell.length_b   1.000
_cell.length_c   1.000
_cell.angle_alpha   90.00
_cell.angle_beta   90.00
_cell.angle_gamma   90.00
#
_symmetry.space_group_name_H-M   'P 1'
#
loop_
_entity.id
_entity.type
_entity.pdbx_description
1 polymer ?
#
loop_
_entity_poly.entity_id
_entity_poly.type
_entity_poly.pdbx_seq_one_letter_code
_entity_poly.pdbx_strand_id
1 'polypeptide(L)'
;MIQPEFLIHNLQTLINTQESIKSVSYYIRLNSQNYLIILEIFKIEFSKSNAYHKLNLLYLLNEIIKSEKCLDPSSEKLVNEFKQILPSLFLDACKSGKVLENTHVVEKLRELQNFWTKKKLIKENSINLL
;
A
#
# COMPACT_ATOMS: atom_id res chain seq x y z
N MET A 1 3.58 18.15 -11.96
CA MET A 1 3.38 18.54 -10.55
C MET A 1 2.16 17.77 -10.06
N ILE A 2 2.24 17.12 -8.89
CA ILE A 2 1.12 16.34 -8.38
C ILE A 2 -0.04 17.25 -7.99
N GLN A 3 -1.28 16.81 -8.24
CA GLN A 3 -2.50 17.47 -7.77
C GLN A 3 -3.03 16.64 -6.58
N PRO A 4 -2.92 17.13 -5.33
CA PRO A 4 -3.31 16.37 -4.13
C PRO A 4 -4.72 15.79 -4.20
N GLU A 5 -5.69 16.57 -4.66
CA GLU A 5 -7.10 16.21 -4.76
C GLU A 5 -7.30 15.05 -5.73
N PHE A 6 -6.53 15.03 -6.82
CA PHE A 6 -6.58 13.95 -7.79
C PHE A 6 -5.99 12.65 -7.23
N LEU A 7 -4.87 12.72 -6.48
CA LEU A 7 -4.35 11.54 -5.80
C LEU A 7 -5.35 11.03 -4.75
N ILE A 8 -5.91 11.91 -3.93
CA ILE A 8 -6.92 11.57 -2.92
C ILE A 8 -8.09 10.85 -3.58
N HIS A 9 -8.64 11.41 -4.66
CA HIS A 9 -9.75 10.79 -5.40
C HIS A 9 -9.40 9.38 -5.91
N ASN A 10 -8.21 9.21 -6.51
CA ASN A 10 -7.77 7.91 -7.01
C ASN A 10 -7.59 6.88 -5.88
N LEU A 11 -7.09 7.30 -4.72
CA LEU A 11 -6.97 6.40 -3.57
C LEU A 11 -8.35 6.02 -3.03
N GLN A 12 -9.25 6.99 -2.84
CA GLN A 12 -10.59 6.76 -2.29
C GLN A 12 -11.46 5.86 -3.19
N THR A 13 -11.30 5.97 -4.51
CA THR A 13 -12.06 5.18 -5.49
C THR A 13 -11.34 3.91 -5.93
N LEU A 14 -10.19 3.57 -5.32
CA LEU A 14 -9.39 2.41 -5.71
C LEU A 14 -10.16 1.10 -5.51
N ILE A 15 -10.33 0.36 -6.61
CA ILE A 15 -10.92 -0.97 -6.64
C ILE A 15 -9.85 -2.04 -6.84
N ASN A 16 -10.13 -3.27 -6.38
CA ASN A 16 -9.21 -4.40 -6.46
C ASN A 16 -9.20 -5.06 -7.85
N THR A 17 -8.90 -4.28 -8.90
CA THR A 17 -8.64 -4.80 -10.24
C THR A 17 -7.19 -4.51 -10.61
N GLN A 18 -6.58 -5.41 -11.40
CA GLN A 18 -5.19 -5.25 -11.80
C GLN A 18 -4.97 -3.95 -12.59
N GLU A 19 -5.93 -3.57 -13.44
CA GLU A 19 -5.89 -2.33 -14.22
C GLU A 19 -5.93 -1.09 -13.31
N SER A 20 -6.89 -1.04 -12.36
CA SER A 20 -7.00 0.08 -11.41
C SER A 20 -5.73 0.24 -10.59
N ILE A 21 -5.21 -0.86 -10.05
CA ILE A 21 -3.99 -0.86 -9.22
C ILE A 21 -2.77 -0.40 -10.04
N LYS A 22 -2.58 -0.92 -11.25
CA LYS A 22 -1.45 -0.54 -12.11
C LYS A 22 -1.51 0.93 -12.53
N SER A 23 -2.68 1.42 -12.89
CA SER A 23 -2.88 2.81 -13.31
C SER A 23 -2.53 3.78 -12.19
N VAL A 24 -3.03 3.55 -10.97
CA VAL A 24 -2.72 4.40 -9.81
C VAL A 24 -1.24 4.27 -9.39
N SER A 25 -0.68 3.05 -9.42
CA SER A 25 0.75 2.82 -9.17
C SER A 25 1.63 3.58 -10.16
N TYR A 26 1.27 3.58 -11.44
CA TYR A 26 1.99 4.32 -12.48
C TYR A 26 1.91 5.83 -12.26
N TYR A 27 0.72 6.37 -11.95
CA TYR A 27 0.54 7.79 -11.64
C TYR A 27 1.41 8.23 -10.45
N ILE A 28 1.42 7.45 -9.37
CA ILE A 28 2.24 7.71 -8.18
C ILE A 28 3.72 7.74 -8.54
N ARG A 29 4.21 6.78 -9.34
CA ARG A 29 5.61 6.70 -9.74
C ARG A 29 6.02 7.82 -10.69
N LEU A 30 5.15 8.24 -11.62
CA LEU A 30 5.40 9.40 -12.48
C LEU A 30 5.57 10.71 -11.70
N ASN A 31 4.98 10.78 -10.51
CA ASN A 31 5.02 11.96 -9.64
C ASN A 31 5.98 11.79 -8.45
N SER A 32 6.92 10.84 -8.53
CA SER A 32 7.91 10.48 -7.50
C SER A 32 8.68 11.66 -6.91
N GLN A 33 8.89 12.72 -7.69
CA GLN A 33 9.52 13.98 -7.24
C GLN A 33 8.80 14.61 -6.03
N ASN A 34 7.51 14.30 -5.85
CA ASN A 34 6.67 14.77 -4.74
C ASN A 34 6.44 13.68 -3.68
N TYR A 35 7.39 12.76 -3.50
CA TYR A 35 7.21 11.56 -2.66
C TYR A 35 6.73 11.85 -1.24
N LEU A 36 7.17 12.94 -0.60
CA LEU A 36 6.73 13.32 0.75
C LEU A 36 5.21 13.55 0.81
N ILE A 37 4.67 14.32 -0.13
CA ILE A 37 3.24 14.62 -0.24
C ILE A 37 2.45 13.33 -0.55
N ILE A 38 2.98 12.49 -1.44
CA ILE A 38 2.37 11.19 -1.78
C ILE A 38 2.26 10.31 -0.54
N LEU A 39 3.33 10.20 0.24
CA LEU A 39 3.37 9.38 1.45
C LEU A 39 2.40 9.89 2.51
N GLU A 40 2.33 11.20 2.70
CA GLU A 40 1.40 11.84 3.64
C GLU A 40 -0.04 11.55 3.27
N ILE A 41 -0.43 11.84 2.02
CA ILE A 41 -1.77 11.56 1.49
C ILE A 41 -2.10 10.08 1.63
N PHE A 42 -1.18 9.20 1.26
CA PHE A 42 -1.39 7.75 1.35
C PHE A 42 -1.68 7.32 2.79
N LYS A 43 -0.87 7.78 3.77
CA LYS A 43 -1.07 7.44 5.19
C LYS A 43 -2.42 7.94 5.71
N ILE A 44 -2.79 9.17 5.37
CA ILE A 44 -4.05 9.79 5.76
C ILE A 44 -5.23 8.96 5.21
N GLU A 45 -5.26 8.70 3.90
CA GLU A 45 -6.36 7.96 3.29
C GLU A 45 -6.39 6.49 3.76
N PHE A 46 -5.24 5.86 4.00
CA PHE A 46 -5.17 4.54 4.61
C PHE A 46 -5.82 4.49 6.00
N SER A 47 -5.51 5.46 6.87
CA SER A 47 -6.05 5.51 8.23
C SER A 47 -7.58 5.66 8.28
N LYS A 48 -8.15 6.38 7.31
CA LYS A 48 -9.61 6.60 7.18
C LYS A 48 -10.36 5.39 6.62
N SER A 49 -9.62 4.44 6.03
CA SER A 49 -10.18 3.35 5.26
C SER A 49 -10.69 2.20 6.11
N ASN A 50 -11.73 1.52 5.65
CA ASN A 50 -12.18 0.26 6.27
C ASN A 50 -11.25 -0.91 5.88
N ALA A 51 -11.45 -2.07 6.52
CA ALA A 51 -10.66 -3.29 6.30
C ALA A 51 -10.48 -3.67 4.81
N TYR A 52 -11.57 -3.68 4.04
CA TYR A 52 -11.54 -4.04 2.62
C TYR A 52 -10.75 -3.03 1.80
N HIS A 53 -10.97 -1.74 2.04
CA HIS A 53 -10.29 -0.70 1.29
C HIS A 53 -8.81 -0.60 1.69
N LYS A 54 -8.45 -0.83 2.96
CA LYS A 54 -7.06 -1.00 3.39
C LYS A 54 -6.37 -2.13 2.63
N LEU A 55 -7.06 -3.26 2.39
CA LEU A 55 -6.53 -4.34 1.55
C LEU A 55 -6.24 -3.87 0.10
N ASN A 56 -7.14 -3.11 -0.51
CA ASN A 56 -6.90 -2.52 -1.85
C ASN A 56 -5.65 -1.63 -1.86
N LEU A 57 -5.51 -0.76 -0.86
CA LEU A 57 -4.34 0.10 -0.72
C LEU A 57 -3.05 -0.68 -0.47
N LEU A 58 -3.11 -1.80 0.28
CA LEU A 58 -1.97 -2.70 0.44
C LEU A 58 -1.58 -3.39 -0.88
N TYR A 59 -2.54 -3.74 -1.74
CA TYR A 59 -2.24 -4.24 -3.08
C TYR A 59 -1.59 -3.18 -3.97
N LEU A 60 -2.05 -1.92 -3.89
CA LEU A 60 -1.39 -0.80 -4.56
C LEU A 60 0.05 -0.63 -4.07
N LEU A 61 0.27 -0.66 -2.76
CA LEU A 61 1.59 -0.58 -2.16
C LEU A 61 2.51 -1.72 -2.65
N ASN A 62 1.97 -2.94 -2.72
CA ASN A 62 2.67 -4.10 -3.27
C ASN A 62 3.09 -3.87 -4.72
N GLU A 63 2.21 -3.33 -5.56
CA GLU A 63 2.51 -3.04 -6.97
C GLU A 63 3.61 -1.98 -7.11
N ILE A 64 3.56 -0.91 -6.30
CA ILE A 64 4.60 0.12 -6.28
C ILE A 64 5.96 -0.48 -5.89
N ILE A 65 6.00 -1.28 -4.81
CA ILE A 65 7.22 -1.90 -4.31
C ILE A 65 7.79 -2.95 -5.28
N LYS A 66 6.92 -3.73 -5.94
CA LYS A 66 7.32 -4.74 -6.92
C LYS A 66 7.84 -4.14 -8.22
N SER A 67 7.48 -2.90 -8.52
CA SER A 67 7.82 -2.33 -9.80
C SER A 67 9.35 -2.21 -9.97
N GLU A 68 9.90 -3.02 -10.87
CA GLU A 68 11.36 -3.19 -11.04
C GLU A 68 12.03 -1.98 -11.68
N LYS A 69 11.24 -1.10 -12.31
CA LYS A 69 11.72 0.10 -12.99
C LYS A 69 11.56 1.31 -12.07
N CYS A 70 12.61 1.64 -11.33
CA CYS A 70 12.78 3.00 -10.83
C CYS A 70 12.95 3.92 -12.05
N LEU A 71 12.01 4.83 -12.25
CA LEU A 71 12.02 5.75 -13.38
C LEU A 71 13.11 6.83 -13.21
N ASP A 72 13.45 7.13 -11.95
CA ASP A 72 14.37 8.18 -11.53
C ASP A 72 14.78 7.96 -10.05
N PRO A 73 15.78 8.70 -9.51
CA PRO A 73 16.21 8.57 -8.11
C PRO A 73 15.12 8.89 -7.07
N SER A 74 14.18 9.77 -7.39
CA SER A 74 13.04 10.09 -6.52
C SER A 74 12.06 8.91 -6.46
N SER A 75 11.93 8.13 -7.54
CA SER A 75 11.15 6.88 -7.56
C SER A 75 11.75 5.84 -6.61
N GLU A 76 13.08 5.74 -6.54
CA GLU A 76 13.75 4.84 -5.59
C GLU A 76 13.51 5.28 -4.14
N LYS A 77 13.63 6.58 -3.85
CA LYS A 77 13.30 7.14 -2.53
C LYS A 77 11.87 6.83 -2.12
N LEU A 78 10.90 7.07 -3.00
CA LEU A 78 9.49 6.77 -2.75
C LEU A 78 9.27 5.30 -2.39
N VAL A 79 9.87 4.37 -3.16
CA VAL A 79 9.77 2.93 -2.89
C VAL A 79 10.41 2.58 -1.53
N ASN A 80 11.56 3.15 -1.20
CA ASN A 80 12.24 2.89 0.06
C ASN A 80 11.42 3.40 1.27
N GLU A 81 10.85 4.59 1.18
CA GLU A 81 9.94 5.13 2.20
C GLU A 81 8.70 4.25 2.38
N PHE A 82 8.10 3.79 1.27
CA PHE A 82 6.98 2.86 1.32
C PHE A 82 7.33 1.52 1.99
N LYS A 83 8.52 0.97 1.72
CA LYS A 83 9.01 -0.23 2.42
C LYS A 83 9.18 0.00 3.92
N GLN A 84 9.63 1.18 4.34
CA GLN A 84 9.82 1.50 5.76
C GLN A 84 8.49 1.55 6.53
N ILE A 85 7.44 2.11 5.93
CA ILE A 85 6.12 2.26 6.58
C ILE A 85 5.23 1.02 6.44
N LEU A 86 5.53 0.13 5.48
CA LEU A 86 4.75 -1.06 5.18
C LEU A 86 4.41 -1.93 6.41
N PRO A 87 5.34 -2.27 7.33
CA PRO A 87 5.00 -3.07 8.51
C PRO A 87 3.94 -2.41 9.39
N SER A 88 4.01 -1.09 9.57
CA SER A 88 3.05 -0.33 10.38
C SER A 88 1.66 -0.32 9.74
N LEU A 89 1.59 -0.14 8.42
CA LEU A 89 0.32 -0.13 7.70
C LEU A 89 -0.34 -1.52 7.68
N PHE A 90 0.45 -2.57 7.51
CA PHE A 90 -0.06 -3.93 7.57
C PHE A 90 -0.61 -4.28 8.96
N LEU A 91 0.10 -3.86 10.01
CA LEU A 91 -0.34 -4.03 11.39
C LEU A 91 -1.69 -3.33 11.65
N ASP A 92 -1.84 -2.10 11.16
CA ASP A 92 -3.09 -1.33 11.25
C ASP A 92 -4.24 -2.00 10.47
N ALA A 93 -3.96 -2.53 9.27
CA ALA A 93 -4.95 -3.32 8.53
C ALA A 93 -5.42 -4.53 9.35
N CYS A 94 -4.51 -5.33 9.91
CA CYS A 94 -4.85 -6.52 10.70
C CYS A 94 -5.69 -6.19 11.95
N LYS A 95 -5.45 -5.02 12.57
CA LYS A 95 -6.18 -4.56 13.77
C LYS A 95 -7.49 -3.87 13.47
N SER A 96 -7.80 -3.59 12.20
CA SER A 96 -9.07 -2.94 11.87
C SER A 96 -10.23 -3.88 12.19
N GLY A 97 -11.12 -3.43 13.09
CA GLY A 97 -12.00 -4.28 13.92
C GLY A 97 -13.03 -5.17 13.21
N LYS A 98 -13.04 -5.22 11.86
CA LYS A 98 -13.89 -6.11 11.06
C LYS A 98 -13.10 -7.12 10.22
N VAL A 99 -11.77 -7.11 10.27
CA VAL A 99 -10.94 -8.04 9.48
C VAL A 99 -11.20 -9.48 9.91
N LEU A 100 -11.23 -9.76 11.21
CA LEU A 100 -11.38 -11.12 11.73
C LEU A 100 -12.75 -11.73 11.45
N GLU A 101 -13.77 -10.90 11.19
CA GLU A 101 -15.11 -11.36 10.81
C GLU A 101 -15.19 -11.74 9.32
N ASN A 102 -14.19 -11.37 8.52
CA ASN A 102 -14.13 -11.70 7.11
C ASN A 102 -12.94 -12.61 6.77
N THR A 103 -13.25 -13.90 6.64
CA THR A 103 -12.29 -14.94 6.27
C THR A 103 -11.54 -14.65 4.96
N HIS A 104 -12.21 -14.08 3.96
CA HIS A 104 -11.58 -13.74 2.68
C HIS A 104 -10.52 -12.64 2.82
N VAL A 105 -10.81 -11.59 3.59
CA VAL A 105 -9.84 -10.50 3.83
C VAL A 105 -8.64 -11.02 4.64
N VAL A 106 -8.88 -11.88 5.63
CA VAL A 106 -7.81 -12.53 6.42
C VAL A 106 -6.90 -13.37 5.52
N GLU A 107 -7.46 -14.20 4.64
CA GLU A 107 -6.69 -15.01 3.70
C GLU A 107 -5.81 -14.14 2.80
N LYS A 108 -6.37 -13.05 2.27
CA LYS A 108 -5.63 -12.11 1.41
C LYS A 108 -4.53 -11.34 2.13
N LEU A 109 -4.75 -10.95 3.39
CA LEU A 109 -3.70 -10.37 4.22
C LEU A 109 -2.59 -11.39 4.51
N ARG A 110 -2.94 -12.65 4.78
CA ARG A 110 -1.96 -13.73 4.99
C ARG A 110 -1.13 -14.02 3.73
N GLU A 111 -1.75 -14.01 2.55
CA GLU A 111 -1.04 -14.11 1.27
C GLU A 111 0.00 -12.98 1.11
N LEU A 112 -0.38 -11.74 1.40
CA LEU A 112 0.50 -10.58 1.35
C LEU A 112 1.64 -10.68 2.37
N GLN A 113 1.34 -11.06 3.62
CA GLN A 113 2.35 -11.28 4.66
C GLN A 113 3.37 -12.32 4.22
N ASN A 114 2.93 -13.48 3.74
CA ASN A 114 3.81 -14.55 3.27
C ASN A 114 4.73 -14.08 2.15
N PHE A 115 4.19 -13.32 1.19
CA PHE A 115 4.99 -12.74 0.12
C PHE A 115 6.03 -11.73 0.65
N TRP A 116 5.64 -10.83 1.54
CA TRP A 116 6.52 -9.80 2.07
C TRP A 116 7.59 -10.33 3.05
N THR A 117 7.26 -11.34 3.84
CA THR A 117 8.24 -12.05 4.69
C THR A 117 9.29 -12.75 3.82
N LYS A 118 8.89 -13.45 2.75
CA LYS A 118 9.83 -14.07 1.78
C LYS A 118 10.74 -13.04 1.12
N LYS A 119 10.25 -11.82 0.89
CA LYS A 119 11.02 -10.69 0.34
C LYS A 119 11.79 -9.89 1.40
N LYS A 120 11.75 -10.30 2.68
CA LYS A 120 12.37 -9.61 3.83
C LYS A 120 11.90 -8.16 4.00
N LEU A 121 10.70 -7.84 3.53
CA LEU A 121 10.07 -6.53 3.68
C LEU A 121 9.40 -6.37 5.04
N ILE A 122 9.00 -7.49 5.65
CA ILE A 122 8.48 -7.53 7.02
C ILE A 122 9.15 -8.72 7.73
N LYS A 123 9.35 -8.62 9.05
CA LYS A 123 9.87 -9.74 9.86
C LYS A 123 8.73 -10.70 10.18
N GLU A 124 9.02 -11.99 10.15
CA GLU A 124 8.07 -13.08 10.42
C GLU A 124 7.36 -12.92 11.78
N ASN A 125 8.12 -12.52 12.82
CA ASN A 125 7.60 -12.37 14.18
C ASN A 125 6.91 -11.02 14.45
N SER A 126 6.87 -10.10 13.48
CA SER A 126 6.29 -8.77 13.69
C SER A 126 4.76 -8.77 13.66
N ILE A 127 4.13 -9.84 13.17
CA ILE A 127 2.68 -9.89 12.96
C ILE A 127 2.16 -11.29 13.31
N ASN A 128 2.08 -11.60 14.60
CA ASN A 128 1.33 -12.76 15.13
C ASN A 128 -0.12 -12.34 15.44
N LEU A 129 -0.82 -11.77 14.45
CA LEU A 129 -2.15 -11.15 14.66
C LEU A 129 -3.26 -11.73 13.79
N LEU A 130 -2.94 -12.72 12.94
CA LEU A 130 -3.85 -13.46 12.06
C LEU A 130 -3.51 -14.95 12.13
#